data_AF-A0A963NW26-F1
#
_entry.id   AF-A0A963NW26-F1
#
_cell.length_a   1.000
_cell.length_b   1.000
_cell.length_c   1.000
_cell.angle_alpha   90.00
_cell.angle_beta   90.00
_cell.angle_gamma   90.00
#
_symmetry.space_group_name_H-M   'P 1'
#
loop_
_entity.id
_entity.type
_entity.pdbx_description
1 polymer ?
#
loop_
_entity_poly.entity_id
_entity_poly.type
_entity_poly.pdbx_seq_one_letter_code
_entity_poly.pdbx_strand_id
1 'polypeptide(L)'
;MRKTPIHTPDSRRSFIQKAALSSAAAGAMLGGFGFDPFIASAMAQEMGRSEKPLKAAFSNAGLQATWCAQGKQAAEHWGKLFNVEVTW
;
A
#
# COMPACT_ATOMS: atom_id res chain seq x y z
N MET A 1 -5.25 4.33 -50.28
CA MET A 1 -3.98 4.60 -49.56
C MET A 1 -4.29 5.16 -48.17
N ARG A 2 -4.04 4.42 -47.09
CA ARG A 2 -4.13 4.96 -45.71
C ARG A 2 -2.74 5.47 -45.33
N LYS A 3 -2.62 6.75 -44.97
CA LYS A 3 -1.38 7.34 -44.44
C LYS A 3 -1.23 6.92 -42.98
N THR A 4 -0.22 6.13 -42.67
CA THR A 4 0.19 5.84 -41.28
C THR A 4 0.72 7.14 -40.65
N PRO A 5 0.25 7.56 -39.47
CA PRO A 5 0.81 8.74 -38.81
C PRO A 5 2.22 8.43 -38.33
N ILE A 6 3.18 9.26 -38.73
CA ILE A 6 4.57 9.21 -38.27
C ILE A 6 4.57 9.72 -36.82
N HIS A 7 4.77 8.84 -35.85
CA HIS A 7 4.87 9.24 -34.45
C HIS A 7 6.24 9.88 -34.23
N THR A 8 6.28 11.20 -34.04
CA THR A 8 7.51 11.89 -33.68
C THR A 8 7.84 11.55 -32.23
N PRO A 9 9.03 11.02 -31.90
CA PRO A 9 9.38 10.73 -30.53
C PRO A 9 9.36 12.02 -29.69
N ASP A 10 8.65 11.99 -28.57
CA ASP A 10 8.57 13.11 -27.63
C ASP A 10 9.99 13.56 -27.22
N SER A 11 10.23 14.87 -27.21
CA SER A 11 11.51 15.40 -26.70
C SER A 11 11.66 15.07 -25.20
N ARG A 12 12.89 14.85 -24.73
CA ARG A 12 13.17 14.60 -23.30
C ARG A 12 12.53 15.66 -22.38
N ARG A 13 12.49 16.91 -22.84
CA ARG A 13 11.86 18.03 -22.13
C ARG A 13 10.34 17.86 -22.05
N SER A 14 9.68 17.49 -23.15
CA SER A 14 8.24 17.16 -23.19
C SER A 14 7.90 16.04 -22.22
N PHE A 15 8.73 14.99 -22.17
CA PHE A 15 8.57 13.89 -21.23
C PHE A 15 8.68 14.35 -19.76
N ILE A 16 9.73 15.11 -19.42
CA ILE A 16 9.93 15.63 -18.04
C ILE A 16 8.77 16.53 -17.63
N GLN A 17 8.29 17.40 -18.52
CA GLN A 17 7.15 18.29 -18.24
C GLN A 17 5.86 17.51 -17.99
N LYS A 18 5.57 16.49 -18.82
CA LYS A 18 4.40 15.63 -18.65
C LYS A 18 4.48 14.80 -17.37
N ALA A 19 5.66 14.26 -17.05
CA ALA A 19 5.91 13.50 -15.83
C ALA A 19 5.80 14.39 -14.57
N ALA A 20 6.36 15.59 -14.60
CA ALA A 20 6.25 16.53 -13.48
C ALA A 20 4.81 16.96 -13.24
N LEU A 21 4.05 17.23 -14.32
CA LEU A 21 2.64 17.61 -14.22
C LEU A 21 1.77 16.45 -13.71
N SER A 22 2.02 15.22 -14.15
CA SER A 22 1.26 14.05 -13.70
C SER A 22 1.58 13.70 -12.24
N SER A 23 2.84 13.81 -11.81
CA SER A 23 3.23 13.63 -10.40
C SER A 23 2.64 14.71 -9.50
N ALA A 24 2.62 15.97 -9.93
CA ALA A 24 2.00 17.06 -9.19
C ALA A 24 0.47 16.88 -9.08
N ALA A 25 -0.19 16.47 -10.16
CA ALA A 25 -1.62 16.15 -10.15
C ALA A 25 -1.94 14.94 -9.26
N ALA A 26 -1.10 13.90 -9.26
CA ALA A 26 -1.24 12.76 -8.37
C ALA A 26 -1.02 13.15 -6.90
N GLY A 27 -0.04 14.01 -6.61
CA GLY A 27 0.19 14.55 -5.26
C GLY A 27 -0.97 15.42 -4.78
N ALA A 28 -1.53 16.26 -5.65
CA ALA A 28 -2.70 17.07 -5.34
C ALA A 28 -3.97 16.23 -5.17
N MET A 29 -4.13 15.14 -5.94
CA MET A 29 -5.23 14.19 -5.76
C MET A 29 -5.08 13.43 -4.43
N LEU A 30 -3.89 12.94 -4.09
CA LEU A 30 -3.65 12.25 -2.82
C LEU A 30 -3.79 13.19 -1.61
N GLY A 31 -3.35 14.45 -1.73
CA GLY A 31 -3.52 15.48 -0.71
C GLY A 31 -4.93 16.09 -0.64
N GLY A 32 -5.71 16.02 -1.73
CA GLY A 32 -7.03 16.62 -1.86
C GLY A 32 -8.22 15.67 -1.70
N PHE A 33 -8.02 14.35 -1.84
CA PHE A 33 -9.11 13.35 -1.82
C PHE A 33 -9.08 12.35 -0.66
N GLY A 34 -8.28 12.53 0.39
CA GLY A 34 -8.44 11.65 1.56
C GLY A 34 -7.36 11.61 2.63
N PHE A 35 -6.26 12.35 2.48
CA PHE A 35 -5.30 12.54 3.57
C PHE A 35 -5.47 13.92 4.18
N ASP A 36 -6.51 14.08 5.01
CA ASP A 36 -6.58 15.20 5.93
C ASP A 36 -5.48 14.98 7.00
N PRO A 37 -4.46 15.85 7.09
CA PRO A 37 -3.39 15.71 8.09
C PRO A 37 -3.91 15.69 9.53
N PHE A 38 -5.04 16.34 9.79
CA PHE A 38 -5.72 16.34 11.08
C PHE A 38 -6.35 14.96 11.35
N ILE A 39 -7.04 14.37 10.38
CA ILE A 39 -7.57 12.99 10.53
C ILE A 39 -6.43 11.98 10.64
N ALA A 40 -5.37 12.11 9.85
CA ALA A 40 -4.19 11.25 9.94
C ALA A 40 -3.53 11.36 11.33
N SER A 41 -3.45 12.57 11.90
CA SER A 41 -2.93 12.79 13.25
C SER A 41 -3.85 12.23 14.34
N ALA A 42 -5.17 12.37 14.20
CA ALA A 42 -6.16 11.82 15.12
C ALA A 42 -6.17 10.28 15.08
N MET A 43 -6.08 9.70 13.88
CA MET A 43 -5.91 8.25 13.71
C MET A 43 -4.58 7.77 14.28
N ALA A 44 -3.50 8.54 14.18
CA ALA A 44 -2.22 8.17 14.79
C ALA A 44 -2.28 8.17 16.33
N GLN A 45 -3.08 9.04 16.94
CA GLN A 45 -3.31 9.06 18.40
C GLN A 45 -4.15 7.86 18.87
N GLU A 46 -5.25 7.55 18.16
CA GLU A 46 -6.12 6.42 18.47
C GLU A 46 -5.51 5.06 18.12
N MET A 47 -4.72 4.99 17.05
CA MET A 47 -3.99 3.78 16.63
C MET A 47 -2.63 3.63 17.33
N GLY A 48 -2.43 4.31 18.46
CA GLY A 48 -1.25 4.14 19.29
C GLY A 48 -0.95 2.65 19.49
N ARG A 49 0.25 2.22 19.10
CA ARG A 49 0.68 0.82 19.19
C ARG A 49 0.50 0.37 20.65
N SER A 50 -0.25 -0.70 20.87
CA SER A 50 -0.49 -1.21 22.22
C SER A 50 0.84 -1.42 22.96
N GLU A 51 0.93 -0.94 24.20
CA GLU A 51 2.14 -1.06 25.02
C GLU A 51 2.54 -2.52 25.25
N LYS A 52 1.55 -3.42 25.29
CA LYS A 52 1.74 -4.86 25.41
C LYS A 52 1.34 -5.55 24.11
N PRO A 53 2.04 -6.62 23.69
CA PRO A 53 1.62 -7.37 22.53
C PRO A 53 0.20 -7.91 22.69
N LEU A 54 -0.66 -7.63 21.72
CA LEU A 54 -1.99 -8.24 21.65
C LEU A 54 -1.83 -9.70 21.26
N LYS A 55 -2.81 -10.56 21.58
CA LYS A 55 -2.76 -11.99 21.23
C LYS A 55 -3.88 -12.34 20.27
N ALA A 56 -3.54 -13.05 19.20
CA ALA A 56 -4.50 -13.55 18.22
C ALA A 56 -4.28 -15.05 18.00
N ALA A 57 -5.34 -15.83 18.18
CA ALA A 57 -5.35 -17.25 17.90
C ALA A 57 -5.88 -17.49 16.49
N PHE A 58 -5.15 -18.28 15.72
CA PHE A 58 -5.52 -18.69 14.37
C PHE A 58 -5.59 -20.22 14.32
N SER A 59 -6.26 -20.74 13.31
CA SER A 59 -6.25 -22.17 13.01
C SER A 59 -6.20 -22.33 11.49
N ASN A 60 -5.59 -23.42 11.03
CA ASN A 60 -5.64 -23.79 9.62
C ASN A 60 -5.92 -25.29 9.45
N ALA A 61 -6.37 -25.69 8.26
CA ALA A 61 -6.61 -27.08 7.91
C ALA A 61 -5.32 -27.89 7.59
N GLY A 62 -4.17 -27.45 8.12
CA GLY A 62 -2.84 -28.03 7.85
C GLY A 62 -2.02 -27.27 6.81
N LEU A 63 -0.68 -27.40 6.90
CA LEU A 63 0.29 -26.66 6.07
C LEU A 63 0.60 -27.33 4.72
N GLN A 64 -0.09 -28.43 4.38
CA GLN A 64 0.12 -29.15 3.13
C GLN A 64 -0.44 -28.39 1.92
N ALA A 65 -1.49 -27.59 2.13
CA ALA A 65 -2.02 -26.70 1.10
C ALA A 65 -1.20 -25.40 1.05
N THR A 66 -0.76 -24.99 -0.14
CA THR A 66 0.04 -23.78 -0.35
C THR A 66 -0.65 -22.52 0.17
N TRP A 67 -1.98 -22.45 0.04
CA TRP A 67 -2.80 -21.37 0.62
C TRP A 67 -2.67 -21.26 2.15
N CYS A 68 -2.73 -22.39 2.85
CA CYS A 68 -2.65 -22.41 4.33
C CYS A 68 -1.24 -22.04 4.82
N ALA A 69 -0.20 -22.46 4.08
CA ALA A 69 1.18 -22.08 4.37
C ALA A 69 1.42 -20.58 4.14
N GLN A 70 0.94 -20.03 3.03
CA GLN A 70 1.04 -18.59 2.72
C GLN A 70 0.23 -17.76 3.72
N GLY A 71 -0.99 -18.19 4.05
CA GLY A 71 -1.83 -17.53 5.06
C GLY A 71 -1.14 -17.47 6.42
N LYS A 72 -0.45 -18.54 6.82
CA LYS A 72 0.37 -18.56 8.05
C LYS A 72 1.50 -17.54 8.01
N GLN A 73 2.26 -17.51 6.93
CA GLN A 73 3.36 -16.54 6.77
C GLN A 73 2.86 -15.10 6.79
N ALA A 74 1.72 -14.83 6.13
CA ALA A 74 1.10 -13.52 6.13
C ALA A 74 0.67 -13.11 7.54
N ALA A 75 -0.06 -13.96 8.27
CA ALA A 75 -0.50 -13.68 9.63
C ALA A 75 0.68 -13.37 10.57
N GLU A 76 1.75 -14.16 10.50
CA GLU A 76 2.96 -13.93 11.31
C GLU A 76 3.70 -12.65 10.95
N HIS A 77 3.75 -12.29 9.65
CA HIS A 77 4.39 -11.07 9.19
C HIS A 77 3.64 -9.83 9.70
N TRP A 78 2.32 -9.79 9.47
CA TRP A 78 1.48 -8.68 9.91
C TRP A 78 1.39 -8.61 11.44
N GLY A 79 1.39 -9.74 12.14
CA GLY A 79 1.41 -9.76 13.60
C GLY A 79 2.64 -9.04 14.17
N LYS A 80 3.83 -9.32 13.63
CA LYS A 80 5.06 -8.60 14.04
C LYS A 80 4.97 -7.10 13.79
N LEU A 81 4.41 -6.69 12.66
CA LEU A 81 4.25 -5.28 12.30
C LEU A 81 3.33 -4.56 13.29
N PHE A 82 2.23 -5.19 13.70
CA PHE A 82 1.17 -4.59 14.53
C PHE A 82 1.27 -4.86 16.03
N ASN A 83 2.39 -5.43 16.52
CA ASN A 83 2.54 -5.84 17.92
C ASN A 83 1.52 -6.91 18.36
N VAL A 84 1.24 -7.87 17.48
CA VAL A 84 0.34 -8.99 17.76
C VAL A 84 1.13 -10.29 17.78
N GLU A 85 1.05 -11.01 18.88
CA GLU A 85 1.51 -12.39 19.03
C GLU A 85 0.47 -13.34 18.42
N VAL A 86 0.90 -14.05 17.37
CA VAL A 86 0.09 -15.05 16.67
C VAL A 86 0.32 -16.41 17.31
N THR A 87 -0.77 -17.07 17.72
CA THR A 87 -0.77 -18.47 18.21
C THR A 87 -1.63 -19.32 17.28
N TRP A 88 -1.26 -20.59 17.07
CA TRP A 88 -1.89 -21.52 16.11
C TRP A 88 -2.48 -22.73 16.81
#